data_AF-A0A0B5FEN0-F1
#
_entry.id   AF-A0A0B5FEN0-F1
#
_cell.length_a   1.000
_cell.length_b   1.000
_cell.length_c   1.000
_cell.angle_alpha   90.00
_cell.angle_beta   90.00
_cell.angle_gamma   90.00
#
_symmetry.space_group_name_H-M   'P 1'
#
loop_
_entity.id
_entity.type
_entity.pdbx_description
1 polymer ?
#
loop_
_entity_poly.entity_id
_entity_poly.type
_entity_poly.pdbx_seq_one_letter_code
_entity_poly.pdbx_strand_id
1 'polypeptide(L)'
;MISLNTRFLVEADMVRLQSHPILRKRNISLGSPGVPTSIAPSGMAFYTGDKFPRWQGDLFVGALAGQMLVRLRFDGEELVEEDHLLKDELGRIRDVRVGPDGLIYLLTDHGNGVLARLEPVEDEK
;
A
#
# COMPACT_ATOMS: atom_id res chain seq x y z
N MET A 1 -30.19 21.91 6.73
CA MET A 1 -30.83 21.08 5.69
C MET A 1 -29.98 21.26 4.44
N ILE A 2 -29.20 20.26 4.01
CA ILE A 2 -29.68 19.03 3.37
C ILE A 2 -28.96 17.82 3.98
N SER A 3 -29.76 16.79 4.30
CA SER A 3 -29.31 15.46 4.69
C SER A 3 -29.19 14.60 3.44
N LEU A 4 -28.11 13.83 3.32
CA LEU A 4 -28.06 12.61 2.51
C LEU A 4 -27.18 11.61 3.27
N ASN A 5 -27.86 10.63 3.86
CA ASN A 5 -27.31 9.49 4.56
C ASN A 5 -27.49 8.29 3.62
N THR A 6 -26.44 7.52 3.30
CA THR A 6 -26.48 6.05 3.07
C THR A 6 -25.06 5.49 2.93
N ARG A 7 -24.69 4.74 3.97
CA ARG A 7 -23.70 3.67 4.10
C ARG A 7 -23.20 3.00 2.81
N PHE A 8 -21.87 2.87 2.71
CA PHE A 8 -21.22 1.56 2.53
C PHE A 8 -20.13 1.40 3.60
N LEU A 9 -20.01 0.18 4.11
CA LEU A 9 -19.14 -0.25 5.19
C LEU A 9 -17.92 -0.93 4.59
N VAL A 10 -16.83 -0.92 5.36
CA VAL A 10 -15.51 -1.51 5.11
C VAL A 10 -14.57 -0.58 4.33
N GLU A 11 -13.75 0.17 5.05
CA GLU A 11 -12.50 0.67 4.48
C GLU A 11 -11.41 0.58 5.54
N ALA A 12 -10.37 -0.16 5.18
CA ALA A 12 -9.13 -0.30 5.93
C ALA A 12 -8.42 1.05 6.03
N ASP A 13 -7.65 1.20 7.11
CA ASP A 13 -6.83 2.36 7.45
C ASP A 13 -6.13 2.97 6.22
N MET A 14 -6.65 4.12 5.78
CA MET A 14 -6.15 4.86 4.63
C MET A 14 -5.02 5.80 5.07
N VAL A 15 -3.80 5.52 4.62
CA VAL A 15 -2.68 6.48 4.63
C VAL A 15 -3.05 7.65 3.71
N ARG A 16 -3.01 8.88 4.21
CA ARG A 16 -3.37 10.08 3.44
C ARG A 16 -2.14 10.67 2.72
N LEU A 17 -1.97 10.42 1.42
CA LEU A 17 -1.13 11.25 0.56
C LEU A 17 -1.91 12.48 0.07
N GLN A 18 -1.32 13.68 0.17
CA GLN A 18 -1.90 14.91 -0.40
C GLN A 18 -1.18 15.32 -1.69
N SER A 19 -1.90 15.38 -2.83
CA SER A 19 -1.71 16.40 -3.89
C SER A 19 -2.84 16.36 -4.96
N HIS A 20 -3.20 17.53 -5.49
CA HIS A 20 -4.39 17.88 -6.31
C HIS A 20 -4.07 18.02 -7.83
N PRO A 21 -5.08 18.16 -8.74
CA PRO A 21 -5.17 17.44 -10.03
C PRO A 21 -4.92 18.27 -11.31
N ILE A 22 -4.72 17.61 -12.48
CA ILE A 22 -5.49 17.81 -13.75
C ILE A 22 -5.06 16.94 -14.99
N LEU A 23 -6.04 16.20 -15.53
CA LEU A 23 -6.46 15.95 -16.95
C LEU A 23 -5.55 15.27 -18.01
N ARG A 24 -6.03 14.15 -18.61
CA ARG A 24 -6.78 14.09 -19.91
C ARG A 24 -7.06 12.64 -20.35
N LYS A 25 -8.30 12.36 -20.79
CA LYS A 25 -8.71 11.10 -21.44
C LYS A 25 -8.03 10.92 -22.80
N ARG A 26 -7.49 9.72 -23.08
CA ARG A 26 -7.31 9.19 -24.45
C ARG A 26 -7.78 7.74 -24.50
N ASN A 27 -8.74 7.48 -25.40
CA ASN A 27 -9.16 6.14 -25.82
C ASN A 27 -8.01 5.48 -26.59
N ILE A 28 -7.60 4.28 -26.16
CA ILE A 28 -6.71 3.41 -26.95
C ILE A 28 -7.27 1.98 -26.85
N SER A 29 -7.27 1.31 -28.01
CA SER A 29 -7.89 0.02 -28.34
C SER A 29 -7.60 -1.14 -27.38
N LEU A 30 -8.62 -1.96 -27.11
CA LEU A 30 -8.58 -3.20 -26.31
C LEU A 30 -7.77 -4.30 -27.01
N GLY A 31 -6.47 -4.39 -26.70
CA GLY A 31 -5.82 -5.69 -26.55
C GLY A 31 -6.14 -6.21 -25.15
N SER A 32 -6.34 -7.52 -24.95
CA SER A 32 -6.57 -8.11 -23.62
C SER A 32 -5.65 -7.44 -22.60
N PRO A 33 -6.16 -6.82 -21.52
CA PRO A 33 -5.29 -6.22 -20.52
C PRO A 33 -4.49 -7.39 -19.95
N GLY A 34 -3.23 -7.48 -20.35
CA GLY A 34 -2.31 -8.46 -19.82
C GLY A 34 -2.26 -8.21 -18.33
N VAL A 35 -2.87 -9.10 -17.55
CA VAL A 35 -2.56 -9.18 -16.13
C VAL A 35 -1.04 -9.36 -16.11
N PRO A 36 -0.27 -8.44 -15.50
CA PRO A 36 1.17 -8.62 -15.44
C PRO A 36 1.40 -9.99 -14.79
N THR A 37 2.13 -10.86 -15.49
CA THR A 37 2.37 -12.25 -15.03
C THR A 37 3.15 -12.29 -13.71
N SER A 38 3.71 -11.16 -13.30
CA SER A 38 4.38 -10.95 -12.03
C SER A 38 4.19 -9.50 -11.57
N ILE A 39 4.00 -9.31 -10.26
CA ILE A 39 4.06 -8.00 -9.62
C ILE A 39 5.51 -7.48 -9.46
N ALA A 40 6.51 -8.31 -9.80
CA ALA A 40 7.93 -8.10 -9.55
C ALA A 40 8.19 -7.72 -8.07
N PRO A 41 8.04 -8.69 -7.14
CA PRO A 41 8.29 -8.44 -5.72
C PRO A 41 9.74 -8.04 -5.49
N SER A 42 9.98 -7.27 -4.44
CA SER A 42 11.27 -6.66 -4.12
C SER A 42 11.60 -6.81 -2.63
N GLY A 43 12.03 -5.75 -1.94
CA GLY A 43 12.28 -5.82 -0.50
C GLY A 43 11.01 -6.12 0.30
N MET A 44 11.22 -6.78 1.43
CA MET A 44 10.16 -7.28 2.29
C MET A 44 10.58 -7.25 3.76
N ALA A 45 9.61 -7.13 4.66
CA ALA A 45 9.85 -7.17 6.10
C ALA A 45 8.61 -7.69 6.85
N PHE A 46 8.83 -8.57 7.83
CA PHE A 46 7.82 -8.85 8.85
C PHE A 46 7.68 -7.66 9.79
N TYR A 47 6.46 -7.27 10.08
CA TYR A 47 6.20 -6.19 11.01
C TYR A 47 6.40 -6.65 12.45
N THR A 48 7.33 -5.98 13.12
CA THR A 48 7.77 -6.28 14.50
C THR A 48 7.72 -5.06 15.42
N GLY A 49 7.18 -3.94 14.93
CA GLY A 49 7.05 -2.69 15.68
C GLY A 49 5.77 -2.61 16.51
N ASP A 50 5.58 -1.49 17.21
CA ASP A 50 4.44 -1.28 18.13
C ASP A 50 3.42 -0.22 17.64
N LYS A 51 3.70 0.46 16.54
CA LYS A 51 2.87 1.55 15.98
C LYS A 51 1.66 1.08 15.20
N PHE A 52 1.68 -0.14 14.67
CA PHE A 52 0.58 -0.78 13.96
C PHE A 52 0.20 -2.09 14.65
N PRO A 53 -0.45 -2.07 15.84
CA PRO A 53 -0.71 -3.28 16.62
C PRO A 53 -1.49 -4.36 15.85
N ARG A 54 -2.36 -3.95 14.92
CA ARG A 54 -3.16 -4.85 14.09
C ARG A 54 -2.35 -5.58 13.01
N TRP A 55 -1.15 -5.12 12.71
CA TRP A 55 -0.27 -5.69 11.68
C TRP A 55 0.87 -6.51 12.29
N GLN A 56 0.83 -6.78 13.59
CA GLN A 56 1.89 -7.54 14.27
C GLN A 56 2.09 -8.92 13.63
N GLY A 57 3.29 -9.17 13.11
CA GLY A 57 3.62 -10.43 12.45
C GLY A 57 3.22 -10.51 10.97
N ASP A 58 2.50 -9.51 10.43
CA ASP A 58 2.19 -9.44 9.01
C ASP A 58 3.47 -9.22 8.19
N LEU A 59 3.49 -9.76 6.97
CA LEU A 59 4.57 -9.57 6.02
C LEU A 59 4.23 -8.46 5.04
N PHE A 60 5.13 -7.50 4.90
CA PHE A 60 5.03 -6.44 3.90
C PHE A 60 6.02 -6.67 2.77
N VAL A 61 5.55 -6.56 1.52
CA VAL A 61 6.34 -6.81 0.31
C VAL A 61 6.17 -5.65 -0.67
N GLY A 62 7.27 -5.02 -1.07
CA GLY A 62 7.25 -4.00 -2.12
C GLY A 62 7.13 -4.60 -3.51
N ALA A 63 6.32 -4.01 -4.40
CA ALA A 63 6.17 -4.44 -5.78
C ALA A 63 6.66 -3.37 -6.76
N LEU A 64 7.55 -3.77 -7.67
CA LEU A 64 8.10 -2.87 -8.70
C LEU A 64 7.14 -2.75 -9.88
N ALA A 65 6.76 -3.87 -10.49
CA ALA A 65 5.85 -3.86 -11.63
C ALA A 65 4.41 -3.60 -11.17
N GLY A 66 4.06 -4.11 -9.99
CA GLY A 66 2.77 -3.89 -9.35
C GLY A 66 2.58 -2.48 -8.77
N GLN A 67 3.66 -1.72 -8.56
CA GLN A 67 3.63 -0.35 -8.02
C GLN A 67 2.78 -0.19 -6.76
N MET A 68 2.99 -1.10 -5.80
CA MET A 68 2.18 -1.19 -4.58
C MET A 68 2.97 -1.82 -3.44
N LEU A 69 2.47 -1.67 -2.23
CA LEU A 69 2.91 -2.40 -1.04
C LEU A 69 1.87 -3.50 -0.77
N VAL A 70 2.31 -4.75 -0.73
CA VAL A 70 1.44 -5.89 -0.42
C VAL A 70 1.58 -6.23 1.06
N ARG A 71 0.47 -6.29 1.79
CA ARG A 71 0.39 -6.82 3.17
C ARG A 71 -0.14 -8.24 3.10
N LEU A 72 0.55 -9.18 3.73
CA LEU A 72 0.17 -10.59 3.81
C LEU A 72 0.04 -10.99 5.29
N ARG A 73 -1.12 -11.52 5.66
CA ARG A 73 -1.36 -12.09 7.00
C ARG A 73 -1.45 -13.60 6.91
N PHE A 74 -0.74 -14.26 7.82
CA PHE A 74 -0.70 -15.72 7.90
C PHE A 74 -1.36 -16.23 9.18
N ASP A 75 -1.99 -17.39 9.09
CA ASP A 75 -2.31 -18.25 10.24
C ASP A 75 -1.47 -19.52 10.14
N GLY A 76 -0.38 -19.57 10.91
CA GLY A 76 0.67 -20.57 10.72
C GLY A 76 1.34 -20.44 9.35
N GLU A 77 1.17 -21.45 8.50
CA GLU A 77 1.70 -21.47 7.13
C GLU A 77 0.65 -21.08 6.07
N GLU A 78 -0.61 -20.88 6.49
CA GLU A 78 -1.71 -20.56 5.59
C GLU A 78 -1.83 -19.03 5.40
N LEU A 79 -1.85 -18.58 4.15
CA LEU A 79 -2.17 -17.18 3.83
C LEU A 79 -3.67 -16.96 4.00
N VAL A 80 -4.05 -16.10 4.93
CA VAL A 80 -5.46 -15.83 5.27
C VAL A 80 -5.95 -14.46 4.82
N GLU A 81 -5.04 -13.52 4.50
CA GLU A 81 -5.39 -12.18 4.04
C GLU A 81 -4.28 -11.58 3.17
N GLU A 82 -4.67 -10.89 2.10
CA GLU A 82 -3.78 -10.14 1.22
C GLU A 82 -4.42 -8.79 0.91
N ASP A 83 -3.70 -7.69 1.23
CA ASP A 83 -4.12 -6.34 0.87
C ASP A 83 -3.10 -5.66 -0.03
N HIS A 84 -3.60 -4.93 -1.03
CA HIS A 84 -2.80 -4.09 -1.92
C HIS A 84 -2.89 -2.64 -1.46
N LEU A 85 -1.87 -2.19 -0.73
CA LEU A 85 -1.77 -0.86 -0.17
C LEU A 85 -1.00 0.08 -1.12
N LEU A 86 -1.32 1.37 -1.10
CA LEU A 86 -0.59 2.43 -1.82
C LEU A 86 -0.47 2.20 -3.33
N LYS A 87 -1.42 1.47 -3.91
CA LYS A 87 -1.38 1.07 -5.32
C LYS A 87 -1.43 2.29 -6.22
N ASP A 88 -0.43 2.40 -7.10
CA ASP A 88 -0.23 3.53 -8.00
C ASP A 88 -0.05 4.89 -7.29
N GLU A 89 0.20 4.91 -5.97
CA GLU A 89 0.40 6.14 -5.19
C GLU A 89 1.88 6.54 -5.08
N LEU A 90 2.76 5.59 -4.71
CA LEU A 90 4.21 5.84 -4.57
C LEU A 90 5.03 5.40 -5.79
N GLY A 91 4.42 4.69 -6.73
CA GLY A 91 5.11 4.07 -7.86
C GLY A 91 5.84 2.79 -7.49
N ARG A 92 7.00 2.54 -8.11
CA ARG A 92 7.76 1.29 -7.94
C ARG A 92 8.39 1.24 -6.55
N ILE A 93 7.94 0.34 -5.67
CA ILE A 93 8.56 0.16 -4.34
C ILE A 93 9.69 -0.86 -4.45
N ARG A 94 10.89 -0.48 -4.00
CA ARG A 94 12.15 -1.24 -4.09
C ARG A 94 12.51 -1.94 -2.79
N ASP A 95 12.35 -1.27 -1.66
CA ASP A 95 12.73 -1.82 -0.36
C ASP A 95 11.69 -1.47 0.71
N VAL A 96 11.56 -2.35 1.71
CA VAL A 96 10.64 -2.25 2.83
C VAL A 96 11.40 -2.59 4.10
N ARG A 97 11.36 -1.71 5.11
CA ARG A 97 12.00 -1.92 6.41
C ARG A 97 11.11 -1.46 7.55
N VAL A 98 11.21 -2.15 8.68
CA VAL A 98 10.65 -1.68 9.96
C VAL A 98 11.77 -0.93 10.69
N GLY A 99 11.53 0.33 11.02
CA GLY A 99 12.46 1.15 11.78
C GLY A 99 12.47 0.80 13.27
N PRO A 100 13.50 1.23 14.01
CA PRO A 100 13.56 1.03 15.47
C PRO A 100 12.49 1.82 16.22
N ASP A 101 11.84 2.79 15.57
CA ASP A 101 10.70 3.56 16.07
C ASP A 101 9.35 2.86 15.82
N GLY A 102 9.37 1.65 15.27
CA GLY A 102 8.19 0.84 15.01
C GLY A 102 7.40 1.24 13.76
N LEU A 103 7.91 2.14 12.92
CA LEU A 103 7.26 2.57 11.69
C LEU A 103 7.77 1.79 10.47
N ILE A 104 6.98 1.77 9.39
CA ILE A 104 7.35 1.10 8.13
C ILE A 104 7.92 2.15 7.18
N TYR A 105 9.09 1.86 6.63
CA TYR A 105 9.81 2.70 5.69
C TYR A 105 9.88 2.03 4.32
N LEU A 106 9.69 2.85 3.27
CA LEU A 106 9.66 2.42 1.89
C LEU A 106 10.65 3.23 1.06
N LEU A 107 11.38 2.55 0.17
CA LEU A 107 12.20 3.21 -0.86
C LEU A 107 11.62 2.97 -2.24
N THR A 108 11.58 4.01 -3.09
CA THR A 108 11.09 3.91 -4.47
C THR A 108 12.20 3.81 -5.51
N ASP A 109 11.93 3.08 -6.61
CA ASP A 109 12.87 2.76 -7.69
C ASP A 109 12.77 3.74 -8.86
N HIS A 110 13.18 4.99 -8.65
CA HIS A 110 13.16 6.04 -9.66
C HIS A 110 14.43 6.91 -9.59
N GLY A 111 14.74 7.63 -10.68
CA GLY A 111 15.89 8.54 -10.72
C GLY A 111 15.81 9.67 -9.69
N ASN A 112 14.59 10.05 -9.27
CA ASN A 112 14.33 10.91 -8.11
C ASN A 112 13.54 10.12 -7.05
N GLY A 113 14.12 9.02 -6.58
CA GLY A 113 13.51 8.13 -5.60
C GLY A 113 13.17 8.84 -4.28
N VAL A 114 12.21 8.28 -3.56
CA VAL A 114 11.68 8.83 -2.30
C VAL A 114 11.87 7.79 -1.20
N LEU A 115 12.26 8.27 -0.02
CA LEU A 115 12.11 7.56 1.24
C LEU A 115 10.79 7.98 1.88
N ALA A 116 9.81 7.09 1.88
CA ALA A 116 8.51 7.30 2.50
C ALA A 116 8.44 6.57 3.84
N ARG A 117 7.59 7.06 4.74
CA ARG A 117 7.29 6.45 6.03
C ARG A 117 5.77 6.36 6.18
N LEU A 118 5.28 5.21 6.62
CA LEU A 118 3.87 5.04 6.97
C LEU A 118 3.68 5.49 8.40
N GLU A 119 2.64 6.29 8.64
CA GLU A 119 2.22 6.70 9.97
C GLU A 119 0.77 6.25 10.20
N PRO A 120 0.43 5.82 11.43
CA PRO A 120 -0.96 5.56 11.79
C PRO A 120 -1.75 6.87 11.75
N VAL A 121 -2.97 6.81 11.24
CA VAL A 121 -3.92 7.94 11.35
C VAL A 121 -4.57 7.84 12.73
N GLU A 122 -4.65 8.95 13.46
CA GLU A 122 -5.40 8.97 14.71
C GLU A 122 -6.90 8.78 14.40
N ASP A 123 -7.54 7.81 15.07
CA ASP A 123 -8.99 7.70 15.02
C ASP A 123 -9.60 8.98 15.62
N GLU A 124 -10.27 9.79 14.79
CA GLU A 124 -11.15 10.85 15.30
C GLU A 124 -12.23 10.19 16.18
N LYS A 125 -12.18 10.47 17.48
CA LYS A 125 -13.12 9.94 18.48
C LYS A 125 -14.56 10.38 18.25
#